data_AF-A0A8T4JC41-F1
#
_entry.id   AF-A0A8T4JC41-F1
#
_cell.length_a   1.000
_cell.length_b   1.000
_cell.length_c   1.000
_cell.angle_alpha   90.00
_cell.angle_beta   90.00
_cell.angle_gamma   90.00
#
_symmetry.space_group_name_H-M   'P 1'
#
loop_
_entity.id
_entity.type
_entity.pdbx_description
1 polymer ?
#
loop_
_entity_poly.entity_id
_entity_poly.type
_entity_poly.pdbx_seq_one_letter_code
_entity_poly.pdbx_strand_id
1 'polypeptide(L)'
;MPFKNGNIPWNKGKIGLQKAWNKGISRSEEIKKKISESCIGRISSFKGKRHTNESKKKMSLSKKGIYYGVNNPNYGNGEKMLGEKNPAWKGGSSFQGYCQVWGDSEYKHTIRIRDSFTCQNCGISELLSLKVFDEVLSIHHIDYDKQNCNPNNLITVCRSCNSKANNRREEWIEIYKNVMEKKYGCCL
;
A
#
# COMPACT_ATOMS: atom_id res chain seq x y z
N MET A 1 -36.39 -46.06 4.95
CA MET A 1 -36.61 -44.86 5.80
C MET A 1 -35.67 -43.76 5.32
N PRO A 2 -36.15 -42.56 4.95
CA PRO A 2 -35.28 -41.49 4.47
C PRO A 2 -34.54 -40.80 5.62
N PHE A 3 -33.26 -40.49 5.42
CA PHE A 3 -32.43 -39.76 6.38
C PHE A 3 -32.98 -38.34 6.57
N LYS A 4 -33.27 -37.96 7.82
CA LYS A 4 -33.67 -36.58 8.16
C LYS A 4 -32.43 -35.67 8.09
N ASN A 5 -32.47 -34.68 7.20
CA ASN A 5 -31.48 -33.61 7.14
C ASN A 5 -31.56 -32.73 8.40
N GLY A 6 -30.40 -32.44 9.00
CA GLY A 6 -30.20 -31.24 9.83
C GLY A 6 -29.89 -31.46 11.32
N ASN A 7 -28.86 -32.24 11.66
CA ASN A 7 -28.29 -32.15 13.01
C ASN A 7 -27.55 -30.81 13.16
N ILE A 8 -27.99 -29.97 14.09
CA ILE A 8 -27.26 -28.76 14.47
C ILE A 8 -25.97 -29.21 15.17
N PRO A 9 -24.78 -28.81 14.69
CA PRO A 9 -23.52 -29.13 15.34
C PRO A 9 -23.53 -28.64 16.78
N TRP A 10 -23.10 -29.47 17.73
CA TRP A 10 -23.10 -29.18 19.18
C TRP A 10 -22.29 -27.92 19.56
N ASN A 11 -21.44 -27.45 18.66
CA ASN A 11 -20.59 -26.27 18.79
C ASN A 11 -21.13 -25.02 18.08
N LYS A 12 -22.30 -25.09 17.41
CA LYS A 12 -22.91 -23.94 16.73
C LYS A 12 -23.23 -22.86 17.77
N GLY A 13 -22.66 -21.66 17.60
CA GLY A 13 -22.84 -20.51 18.50
C GLY A 13 -21.87 -20.44 19.68
N LYS A 14 -21.04 -21.46 19.94
CA LYS A 14 -20.04 -21.46 21.02
C LYS A 14 -18.70 -20.87 20.54
N ILE A 15 -18.71 -19.61 20.13
CA ILE A 15 -17.47 -18.91 19.72
C ILE A 15 -16.71 -18.51 20.99
N GLY A 16 -15.49 -19.04 21.18
CA GLY A 16 -14.59 -18.64 22.27
C GLY A 16 -14.75 -19.38 23.61
N LEU A 17 -15.72 -20.30 23.75
CA LEU A 17 -15.90 -21.09 24.98
C LEU A 17 -14.74 -22.06 25.26
N GLN A 18 -14.08 -22.57 24.21
CA GLN A 18 -12.93 -23.46 24.35
C GLN A 18 -11.66 -22.73 23.93
N LYS A 19 -10.71 -22.58 24.86
CA LYS A 19 -9.35 -22.18 24.53
C LYS A 19 -8.65 -23.39 23.92
N ALA A 20 -8.18 -23.26 22.68
CA ALA A 20 -7.33 -24.28 22.09
C ALA A 20 -6.05 -24.43 22.92
N TRP A 21 -5.62 -25.67 23.16
CA TRP A 21 -4.44 -25.99 23.98
C TRP A 21 -3.14 -25.33 23.45
N ASN A 22 -3.09 -25.04 22.15
CA ASN A 22 -1.96 -24.40 21.48
C ASN A 22 -2.07 -22.87 21.38
N LYS A 23 -3.08 -22.25 22.00
CA LYS A 23 -3.28 -20.81 21.93
C LYS A 23 -2.11 -20.08 22.61
N GLY A 24 -1.37 -19.27 21.84
CA GLY A 24 -0.20 -18.51 22.32
C GLY A 24 1.13 -19.27 22.24
N ILE A 25 1.11 -20.56 21.87
CA ILE A 25 2.32 -21.34 21.66
C ILE A 25 2.89 -21.00 20.28
N SER A 26 4.05 -20.35 20.26
CA SER A 26 4.79 -20.09 19.02
C SER A 26 5.52 -21.34 18.56
N ARG A 27 5.52 -21.60 17.24
CA ARG A 27 6.31 -22.69 16.66
C ARG A 27 7.80 -22.39 16.83
N SER A 28 8.60 -23.41 17.09
CA SER A 28 10.06 -23.30 17.08
C SER A 28 10.57 -22.91 15.69
N GLU A 29 11.73 -22.27 15.63
CA GLU A 29 12.38 -21.90 14.36
C GLU A 29 12.63 -23.11 13.46
N GLU A 30 12.96 -24.26 14.05
CA GLU A 30 13.16 -25.51 13.32
C GLU A 30 11.86 -25.97 12.62
N ILE A 31 10.71 -25.90 13.30
CA ILE A 31 9.41 -26.26 12.71
C ILE A 31 9.03 -25.27 11.62
N LYS A 32 9.28 -23.97 11.82
CA LYS A 32 9.04 -22.95 10.79
C LYS A 32 9.88 -23.22 9.55
N LYS A 33 11.16 -23.56 9.73
CA LYS A 33 12.09 -23.92 8.66
C LYS A 33 11.63 -25.14 7.87
N LYS A 34 11.30 -26.24 8.56
CA LYS A 34 10.76 -27.48 7.94
C LYS A 34 9.51 -27.20 7.09
N ILE A 35 8.58 -26.40 7.60
CA ILE A 35 7.37 -26.02 6.86
C ILE A 35 7.74 -25.19 5.63
N SER A 36 8.63 -24.20 5.78
CA SER A 36 9.11 -23.38 4.67
C SER A 36 9.73 -24.24 3.56
N GLU A 37 10.66 -25.12 3.92
CA GLU A 37 11.34 -26.04 2.98
C GLU A 37 10.34 -26.95 2.25
N SER A 38 9.33 -27.49 2.96
CA SER A 38 8.29 -28.33 2.35
C SER A 38 7.39 -27.61 1.34
N CYS A 39 7.31 -26.29 1.43
CA CYS A 39 6.50 -25.45 0.54
C CYS A 39 7.28 -24.97 -0.69
N ILE A 40 8.62 -25.01 -0.66
CA ILE A 40 9.46 -24.58 -1.79
C ILE A 40 9.15 -25.48 -3.01
N GLY A 41 8.94 -24.86 -4.16
CA GLY A 41 8.65 -25.55 -5.43
C GLY A 41 7.23 -26.11 -5.55
N ARG A 42 6.42 -26.10 -4.47
CA ARG A 42 5.04 -26.59 -4.54
C ARG A 42 4.15 -25.62 -5.32
N ILE A 43 3.66 -26.06 -6.46
CA ILE A 43 2.69 -25.30 -7.25
C ILE A 43 1.34 -25.31 -6.53
N SER A 44 0.78 -24.13 -6.29
CA SER A 44 -0.59 -23.99 -5.76
C SER A 44 -1.58 -24.72 -6.67
N SER A 45 -2.50 -25.49 -6.09
CA SER A 45 -3.59 -26.15 -6.83
C SER A 45 -4.52 -25.17 -7.53
N PHE A 46 -4.44 -23.89 -7.16
CA PHE A 46 -5.15 -22.76 -7.75
C PHE A 46 -4.31 -21.94 -8.75
N LYS A 47 -3.03 -22.30 -8.98
CA LYS A 47 -2.20 -21.61 -9.97
C LYS A 47 -2.87 -21.69 -11.34
N GLY A 48 -3.10 -20.52 -11.96
CA GLY A 48 -3.77 -20.40 -13.26
C GLY A 48 -5.30 -20.60 -13.24
N LYS A 49 -5.90 -21.00 -12.11
CA LYS A 49 -7.35 -21.15 -11.99
C LYS A 49 -7.99 -19.82 -11.59
N ARG A 50 -9.13 -19.49 -12.21
CA ARG A 50 -9.96 -18.33 -11.83
C ARG A 50 -11.25 -18.82 -11.21
N HIS A 51 -11.75 -18.10 -10.19
CA HIS A 51 -13.09 -18.35 -9.67
C HIS A 51 -14.14 -18.13 -10.76
N THR A 52 -15.15 -19.00 -10.79
CA THR A 52 -16.32 -18.83 -11.66
C THR A 52 -17.06 -17.54 -11.28
N ASN A 53 -17.77 -16.94 -12.24
CA ASN A 53 -18.59 -15.76 -11.98
C ASN A 53 -19.65 -16.01 -10.91
N GLU A 54 -20.21 -17.23 -10.88
CA GLU A 54 -21.14 -17.65 -9.84
C GLU A 54 -20.47 -17.68 -8.45
N SER A 55 -19.26 -18.24 -8.34
CA SER A 55 -18.50 -18.24 -7.07
C SER A 55 -18.18 -16.82 -6.61
N LYS A 56 -17.76 -15.94 -7.52
CA LYS A 56 -17.54 -14.51 -7.23
C LYS A 56 -18.81 -13.83 -6.72
N LYS A 57 -19.96 -14.12 -7.35
CA LYS A 57 -21.27 -13.59 -6.93
C LYS A 57 -21.64 -14.08 -5.53
N LYS A 58 -21.49 -15.38 -5.24
CA LYS A 58 -21.73 -15.96 -3.91
C LYS A 58 -20.86 -15.32 -2.83
N MET A 59 -19.57 -15.15 -3.09
CA MET A 59 -18.65 -14.46 -2.18
C MET A 59 -19.07 -13.00 -1.96
N SER A 60 -19.41 -12.28 -3.02
CA SER A 60 -19.87 -10.88 -2.93
C SER A 60 -21.15 -10.74 -2.11
N LEU A 61 -22.16 -11.57 -2.39
CA LEU A 61 -23.43 -11.58 -1.66
C LEU A 61 -23.23 -11.89 -0.18
N SER A 62 -22.38 -12.86 0.16
CA SER A 62 -22.08 -13.20 1.56
C SER A 62 -21.40 -12.06 2.32
N LYS A 63 -20.70 -11.14 1.63
CA LYS A 63 -20.03 -9.99 2.24
C LYS A 63 -20.87 -8.71 2.24
N LYS A 64 -21.99 -8.70 1.51
CA LYS A 64 -22.86 -7.53 1.39
C LYS A 64 -23.42 -7.17 2.77
N GLY A 65 -23.28 -5.89 3.16
CA GLY A 65 -23.77 -5.38 4.44
C GLY A 65 -22.83 -5.60 5.64
N ILE A 66 -21.83 -6.50 5.55
CA ILE A 66 -20.90 -6.77 6.66
C ILE A 66 -19.97 -5.58 6.91
N TYR A 67 -19.56 -4.84 5.88
CA TYR A 67 -18.59 -3.75 6.04
C TYR A 67 -19.24 -2.35 6.17
N TYR A 68 -20.53 -2.29 6.50
CA TYR A 68 -21.30 -1.06 6.58
C TYR A 68 -21.84 -0.81 7.98
N GLY A 69 -21.80 0.46 8.41
CA GLY A 69 -22.34 0.90 9.68
C GLY A 69 -21.89 0.02 10.85
N VAL A 70 -22.83 -0.26 11.75
CA VAL A 70 -22.62 -1.07 12.97
C VAL A 70 -22.09 -2.48 12.72
N ASN A 71 -22.28 -3.03 11.53
CA ASN A 71 -21.85 -4.39 11.19
C ASN A 71 -20.36 -4.45 10.84
N ASN A 72 -19.74 -3.31 10.49
CA ASN A 72 -18.33 -3.28 10.14
C ASN A 72 -17.50 -3.76 11.35
N PRO A 73 -16.61 -4.77 11.20
CA PRO A 73 -15.74 -5.20 12.30
C PRO A 73 -14.89 -4.09 12.90
N ASN A 74 -14.68 -3.00 12.16
CA ASN A 74 -13.98 -1.80 12.61
C ASN A 74 -14.93 -0.66 13.05
N TYR A 75 -16.24 -0.89 13.13
CA TYR A 75 -17.19 0.08 13.64
C TYR A 75 -16.88 0.44 15.09
N GLY A 76 -16.93 1.73 15.44
CA GLY A 76 -16.55 2.23 16.77
C GLY A 76 -15.04 2.34 17.02
N ASN A 77 -14.17 1.82 16.15
CA ASN A 77 -12.72 2.04 16.23
C ASN A 77 -12.26 3.34 15.56
N GLY A 78 -13.18 4.15 15.02
CA GLY A 78 -12.87 5.42 14.36
C GLY A 78 -12.03 6.34 15.24
N GLU A 79 -12.45 6.56 16.49
CA GLU A 79 -11.73 7.43 17.44
C GLU A 79 -10.32 6.96 17.79
N LYS A 80 -10.08 5.64 17.72
CA LYS A 80 -8.76 5.06 18.01
C LYS A 80 -7.77 5.27 16.86
N MET A 81 -8.26 5.65 15.68
CA MET A 81 -7.47 5.86 14.46
C MET A 81 -7.55 7.31 13.95
N LEU A 82 -8.04 8.23 14.79
CA LEU A 82 -8.08 9.67 14.49
C LEU A 82 -6.82 10.38 14.99
N GLY A 83 -6.37 11.35 14.20
CA GLY A 83 -5.32 12.26 14.62
C GLY A 83 -4.02 11.53 14.97
N GLU A 84 -3.38 11.99 16.05
CA GLU A 84 -2.16 11.44 16.64
C GLU A 84 -2.26 9.99 17.10
N LYS A 85 -3.48 9.48 17.32
CA LYS A 85 -3.69 8.07 17.72
C LYS A 85 -3.44 7.10 16.57
N ASN A 86 -3.46 7.59 15.32
CA ASN A 86 -3.10 6.79 14.17
C ASN A 86 -1.58 6.59 14.11
N PRO A 87 -1.05 5.35 14.10
CA PRO A 87 0.40 5.10 13.97
C PRO A 87 1.03 5.69 12.68
N ALA A 88 0.21 5.95 11.67
CA ALA A 88 0.63 6.63 10.44
C ALA A 88 0.66 8.16 10.56
N TRP A 89 0.22 8.75 11.68
CA TRP A 89 0.27 10.19 11.90
C TRP A 89 1.71 10.69 11.91
N LYS A 90 1.97 11.75 11.13
CA LYS A 90 3.30 12.35 10.96
C LYS A 90 3.30 13.81 11.46
N GLY A 91 2.85 14.02 12.69
CA GLY A 91 2.86 15.35 13.33
C GLY A 91 2.04 16.41 12.61
N GLY A 92 0.97 16.02 11.90
CA GLY A 92 0.17 16.97 11.15
C GLY A 92 0.86 17.55 9.91
N SER A 93 1.83 16.85 9.32
CA SER A 93 2.56 17.30 8.12
C SER A 93 1.65 17.71 6.95
N SER A 94 0.39 17.24 6.91
CA SER A 94 -0.62 17.67 5.93
C SER A 94 -1.04 19.13 6.08
N PHE A 95 -1.05 19.68 7.30
CA PHE A 95 -1.44 21.06 7.61
C PHE A 95 -0.32 22.07 7.30
N GLN A 96 0.92 21.60 7.17
CA GLN A 96 2.03 22.44 6.75
C GLN A 96 1.83 22.86 5.29
N GLY A 97 1.85 24.17 5.06
CA GLY A 97 1.83 24.76 3.72
C GLY A 97 3.07 24.39 2.93
N TYR A 98 2.97 24.56 1.61
CA TYR A 98 4.12 24.46 0.71
C TYR A 98 4.83 25.81 0.60
N CYS A 99 6.03 25.80 0.02
CA CYS A 99 6.67 27.03 -0.46
C CYS A 99 5.77 27.76 -1.48
N GLN A 100 5.97 29.07 -1.66
CA GLN A 100 5.17 29.89 -2.57
C GLN A 100 5.22 29.40 -4.03
N VAL A 101 6.41 28.99 -4.49
CA VAL A 101 6.65 28.52 -5.86
C VAL A 101 5.96 27.17 -6.16
N TRP A 102 5.50 26.42 -5.16
CA TRP A 102 4.82 25.15 -5.39
C TRP A 102 3.49 25.29 -6.15
N GLY A 103 2.85 26.45 -6.11
CA GLY A 103 1.64 26.72 -6.88
C GLY A 103 1.88 26.91 -8.38
N ASP A 104 3.12 27.20 -8.78
CA ASP A 104 3.48 27.57 -10.14
C ASP A 104 3.56 26.33 -11.06
N SER A 105 2.68 26.29 -12.07
CA SER A 105 2.64 25.22 -13.06
C SER A 105 3.86 25.21 -13.98
N GLU A 106 4.38 26.38 -14.33
CA GLU A 106 5.57 26.53 -15.17
C GLU A 106 6.79 26.03 -14.41
N TYR A 107 6.92 26.40 -13.14
CA TYR A 107 7.99 25.86 -12.29
C TYR A 107 7.99 24.33 -12.29
N LYS A 108 6.82 23.71 -12.06
CA LYS A 108 6.71 22.23 -12.13
C LYS A 108 7.00 21.69 -13.53
N HIS A 109 6.64 22.42 -14.58
CA HIS A 109 6.95 22.03 -15.94
C HIS A 109 8.47 22.02 -16.20
N THR A 110 9.23 22.99 -15.70
CA THR A 110 10.71 23.01 -15.83
C THR A 110 11.39 21.80 -15.18
N ILE A 111 10.91 21.35 -14.03
CA ILE A 111 11.43 20.14 -13.37
C ILE A 111 11.13 18.89 -14.20
N ARG A 112 9.93 18.79 -14.79
CA ARG A 112 9.60 17.69 -15.70
C ARG A 112 10.44 17.71 -16.98
N ILE A 113 10.75 18.89 -17.52
CA ILE A 113 11.66 19.05 -18.67
C ILE A 113 13.06 18.52 -18.31
N ARG A 114 13.62 18.94 -17.16
CA ARG A 114 14.91 18.43 -16.66
C ARG A 114 14.93 16.91 -16.57
N ASP A 115 13.82 16.34 -16.13
CA ASP A 115 13.63 14.90 -15.97
C ASP A 115 13.19 14.20 -17.28
N SER A 116 13.24 14.92 -18.40
CA SER A 116 12.88 14.45 -19.75
C SER A 116 11.47 13.85 -19.83
N PHE A 117 10.53 14.36 -19.05
CA PHE A 117 9.16 13.84 -18.93
C PHE A 117 9.12 12.33 -18.62
N THR A 118 10.06 11.85 -17.81
CA THR A 118 10.14 10.46 -17.36
C THR A 118 10.12 10.37 -15.84
N CYS A 119 9.48 9.32 -15.32
CA CYS A 119 9.58 8.97 -13.91
C CYS A 119 11.02 8.56 -13.59
N GLN A 120 11.67 9.26 -12.68
CA GLN A 120 13.07 9.02 -12.33
C GLN A 120 13.29 7.70 -11.56
N ASN A 121 12.21 7.07 -11.07
CA ASN A 121 12.28 5.79 -10.37
C ASN A 121 12.08 4.58 -11.29
N CYS A 122 11.07 4.61 -12.17
CA CYS A 122 10.71 3.45 -13.01
C CYS A 122 10.83 3.67 -14.52
N GLY A 123 11.17 4.89 -14.96
CA GLY A 123 11.37 5.22 -16.36
C GLY A 123 10.10 5.39 -17.20
N ILE A 124 8.89 5.22 -16.63
CA ILE A 124 7.65 5.44 -17.39
C ILE A 124 7.59 6.89 -17.88
N SER A 125 7.26 7.10 -19.16
CA SER A 125 7.07 8.44 -19.72
C SER A 125 5.76 9.06 -19.24
N GLU A 126 5.65 10.38 -19.30
CA GLU A 126 4.42 11.10 -18.93
C GLU A 126 3.21 10.67 -19.77
N LEU A 127 3.40 10.47 -21.08
CA LEU A 127 2.36 9.95 -21.97
C LEU A 127 1.84 8.59 -21.52
N LEU A 128 2.73 7.69 -21.10
CA LEU A 128 2.34 6.37 -20.59
C LEU A 128 1.77 6.45 -19.17
N SER A 129 2.27 7.36 -18.33
CA SER A 129 1.69 7.64 -17.02
C SER A 129 0.23 8.08 -17.14
N LEU A 130 -0.07 9.00 -18.06
CA LEU A 130 -1.43 9.45 -18.33
C LEU A 130 -2.32 8.29 -18.78
N LYS A 131 -1.83 7.40 -19.65
CA LYS A 131 -2.62 6.23 -20.10
C LYS A 131 -2.86 5.18 -19.02
N VAL A 132 -1.87 4.93 -18.15
CA VAL A 132 -1.92 3.84 -17.17
C VAL A 132 -2.56 4.28 -15.85
N PHE A 133 -2.34 5.53 -15.45
CA PHE A 133 -2.74 6.05 -14.15
C PHE A 133 -3.78 7.18 -14.23
N ASP A 134 -4.16 7.61 -15.45
CA ASP A 134 -5.03 8.78 -15.69
C ASP A 134 -4.45 10.08 -15.10
N GLU A 135 -3.12 10.13 -14.94
CA GLU A 135 -2.41 11.22 -14.29
C GLU A 135 -1.03 11.43 -14.94
N VAL A 136 -0.68 12.70 -15.17
CA VAL A 136 0.66 13.12 -15.57
C VAL A 136 1.69 12.89 -14.45
N LEU A 137 2.98 13.08 -14.73
CA LEU A 137 4.00 12.87 -13.71
C LEU A 137 3.91 13.94 -12.61
N SER A 138 4.05 13.48 -11.37
CA SER A 138 4.05 14.31 -10.18
C SER A 138 5.48 14.69 -9.81
N ILE A 139 5.63 15.81 -9.10
CA ILE A 139 6.90 16.19 -8.48
C ILE A 139 6.85 15.84 -7.00
N HIS A 140 7.94 15.26 -6.52
CA HIS A 140 8.11 14.82 -5.15
C HIS A 140 9.29 15.55 -4.50
N HIS A 141 9.16 15.91 -3.22
CA HIS A 141 10.25 16.47 -2.41
C HIS A 141 11.07 15.31 -1.86
N ILE A 142 12.37 15.26 -2.19
CA ILE A 142 13.25 14.14 -1.83
C ILE A 142 13.38 14.03 -0.30
N ASP A 143 13.55 15.16 0.39
CA ASP A 143 13.65 15.23 1.86
C ASP A 143 12.29 15.24 2.60
N TYR A 144 11.17 15.22 1.86
CA TYR A 144 9.80 15.35 2.37
C TYR A 144 9.48 16.67 3.09
N ASP A 145 10.37 17.67 3.04
CA ASP A 145 10.08 19.01 3.49
C ASP A 145 9.38 19.80 2.39
N LYS A 146 8.10 20.11 2.62
CA LYS A 146 7.23 20.86 1.68
C LYS A 146 7.67 22.31 1.46
N GLN A 147 8.54 22.82 2.32
CA GLN A 147 9.11 24.16 2.20
C GLN A 147 10.40 24.15 1.37
N ASN A 148 11.08 23.00 1.23
CA ASN A 148 12.30 22.87 0.46
C ASN A 148 12.02 22.59 -1.03
N CYS A 149 11.56 23.61 -1.74
CA CYS A 149 11.28 23.51 -3.16
C CYS A 149 12.50 23.71 -4.05
N ASN A 150 13.74 23.58 -3.56
CA ASN A 150 14.93 23.67 -4.40
C ASN A 150 14.88 22.62 -5.52
N PRO A 151 15.15 22.95 -6.80
CA PRO A 151 15.13 21.98 -7.90
C PRO A 151 15.91 20.69 -7.60
N ASN A 152 17.04 20.78 -6.90
CA ASN A 152 17.88 19.63 -6.55
C ASN A 152 17.24 18.71 -5.50
N ASN A 153 16.27 19.23 -4.74
CA ASN A 153 15.45 18.47 -3.80
C ASN A 153 14.13 17.98 -4.44
N LEU A 154 13.89 18.25 -5.72
CA LEU A 154 12.68 17.84 -6.41
C LEU A 154 12.96 16.72 -7.42
N ILE A 155 12.09 15.73 -7.47
CA ILE A 155 12.19 14.59 -8.38
C ILE A 155 10.86 14.27 -9.06
N THR A 156 10.88 14.04 -10.37
CA THR A 156 9.69 13.66 -11.14
C THR A 156 9.40 12.16 -11.00
N VAL A 157 8.19 11.79 -10.57
CA VAL A 157 7.76 10.40 -10.34
C VAL A 157 6.31 10.17 -10.78
N CYS A 158 6.00 8.94 -11.21
CA CYS A 158 4.62 8.55 -11.51
C CYS A 158 3.82 8.26 -10.23
N ARG A 159 2.48 8.20 -10.34
CA ARG A 159 1.55 7.90 -9.22
C ARG A 159 1.96 6.67 -8.41
N SER A 160 2.32 5.58 -9.09
CA SER A 160 2.73 4.33 -8.42
C SER A 160 4.01 4.51 -7.59
N CYS A 161 5.00 5.22 -8.12
CA CYS A 161 6.27 5.45 -7.44
C CYS A 161 6.11 6.44 -6.28
N ASN A 162 5.35 7.52 -6.49
CA ASN A 162 5.03 8.49 -5.43
C ASN A 162 4.34 7.80 -4.23
N SER A 163 3.39 6.91 -4.50
CA SER A 163 2.72 6.14 -3.45
C SER A 163 3.69 5.25 -2.65
N LYS A 164 4.63 4.57 -3.34
CA LYS A 164 5.66 3.75 -2.69
C LYS A 164 6.59 4.57 -1.80
N ALA A 165 6.91 5.80 -2.23
CA ALA A 165 7.77 6.72 -1.50
C ALA A 165 7.14 7.22 -0.19
N ASN A 166 5.84 7.05 0.05
CA ASN A 166 5.25 7.54 1.30
C ASN A 166 5.63 6.73 2.56
N ASN A 167 6.15 5.50 2.38
CA ASN A 167 6.60 4.60 3.45
C ASN A 167 8.13 4.44 3.42
N ARG A 168 8.75 4.19 4.58
CA ARG A 168 10.23 4.05 4.71
C ARG A 168 10.99 5.22 4.09
N ARG A 169 10.62 6.45 4.49
CA ARG A 169 11.10 7.70 3.90
C ARG A 169 12.63 7.82 3.92
N GLU A 170 13.28 7.40 4.99
CA GLU A 170 14.74 7.40 5.11
C GLU A 170 15.43 6.62 3.99
N GLU A 171 14.91 5.42 3.66
CA GLU A 171 15.43 4.63 2.53
C GLU A 171 15.22 5.35 1.20
N TRP A 172 14.07 5.99 0.99
CA TRP A 172 13.75 6.69 -0.26
C TRP A 172 14.54 7.99 -0.44
N ILE A 173 14.82 8.73 0.64
CA ILE A 173 15.71 9.90 0.60
C ILE A 173 17.04 9.49 -0.02
N GLU A 174 17.62 8.39 0.49
CA GLU A 174 18.91 7.90 0.00
C GLU A 174 18.83 7.41 -1.44
N ILE A 175 17.79 6.65 -1.80
CA ILE A 175 17.58 6.17 -3.18
C ILE A 175 17.48 7.35 -4.15
N TYR A 176 16.69 8.38 -3.83
CA TYR A 176 16.48 9.51 -4.73
C TYR A 176 17.68 10.43 -4.81
N LYS A 177 18.41 10.67 -3.71
CA LYS A 177 19.71 11.37 -3.76
C LYS A 177 20.67 10.69 -4.72
N ASN A 178 20.82 9.37 -4.60
CA ASN A 178 21.66 8.58 -5.51
C ASN A 178 21.20 8.64 -6.97
N VAL A 179 19.90 8.66 -7.23
CA VAL A 179 19.35 8.83 -8.60
C VAL A 179 19.71 10.20 -9.16
N MET A 180 19.53 11.26 -8.37
CA MET A 180 19.84 12.63 -8.79
C MET A 180 21.35 12.82 -9.03
N GLU A 181 22.18 12.31 -8.13
CA GLU A 181 23.64 12.37 -8.25
C GLU A 181 24.12 11.64 -9.51
N LYS A 182 23.64 10.42 -9.78
CA LYS A 182 24.03 9.66 -10.97
C LYS A 182 23.63 10.34 -12.28
N LYS A 183 22.53 11.09 -12.29
CA LYS A 183 22.05 11.78 -13.50
C LYS A 183 22.65 13.16 -13.70
N TYR A 184 22.91 13.90 -12.62
CA TYR A 184 23.20 15.33 -12.68
C TYR A 184 24.49 15.73 -11.93
N GLY A 185 25.13 14.83 -11.19
CA GLY A 185 26.22 15.08 -10.25
C GLY A 185 27.58 15.49 -10.82
N CYS A 186 27.65 15.98 -12.06
CA CYS A 186 28.87 16.63 -12.57
C CYS A 186 28.66 18.13 -12.85
N CYS A 187 27.42 18.63 -12.91
CA CYS A 187 27.12 20.05 -13.12
C CYS A 187 25.73 20.40 -12.55
N LEU A 188 25.62 20.61 -11.23
CA LEU A 188 24.56 21.40 -10.58
C LEU A 188 25.11 22.11 -9.34
#